data_AF-A0A8D8BRM3-F1
#
_entry.id   AF-A0A8D8BRM3-F1
#
_cell.length_a   1.000
_cell.length_b   1.000
_cell.length_c   1.000
_cell.angle_alpha   90.00
_cell.angle_beta   90.00
_cell.angle_gamma   90.00
#
_symmetry.space_group_name_H-M   'P 1'
#
loop_
_entity.id
_entity.type
_entity.pdbx_description
1 polymer ?
#
loop_
_entity_poly.entity_id
_entity_poly.type
_entity_poly.pdbx_seq_one_letter_code
_entity_poly.pdbx_strand_id
1 'polypeptide(L)'
;MLVLLRLLFVVAVANGESVHHLDLNLEEVLQNGKPLHRFWTSTGLCPPAPRERVAEFLLSEDSLRNLEIIAALPNRGIKHVRIHWLLEMIRFSHYDDKKTIFYDFSKLDAFLDKLHEFGLYPGIELMGVPQGIYERESKRRFEYFWTDLTMQLAARYLHRYGIKSVLEWRFETWNEPDLKGYNVLNFTNEEYISYVQSTRLGLDGAGRLFNNLLHIPLRGPAGLFKAELHHPFCWGILELCNERPHKCPFEVLSFHRKGSGARADEILDGGLQLMDQIWERFPNLSGFKVSNDEADPIAGWSTPREFQSNVKYGAMLVSTVLQHWSAKFQGRFANLESISHDNAFLSYHPFEFDQRTLLARFQMNETHPREVQFVAKPVYSALGMLSSLGSLATDVIFEKDNLSYVISYDIEPFYASIILTQSNDTFEPLKKRTTLTMNITLPTSSSRIAYVVEGLQAGLNDPSGVWKYYGRPPYPTREQFAEMRSAQFPSVIFGPRTLESGVEMVSIVLSLRVPWVVNMRFCSEKTKPTRIVNVRIRKVNSDEVAIFWSDAVEQLSSRCILTYEVWHRNNDTEWKQVNKDNHTPFMFYQFVVAEAGSTGGHYRVRSVDLFGRVGAFSKTHYYDG
;
A
#
# COMPACT_ATOMS: atom_id res chain seq x y z
N MET A 1 15.44 -65.19 -21.57
CA MET A 1 16.05 -64.01 -20.92
C MET A 1 16.66 -63.19 -22.04
N LEU A 2 16.18 -62.04 -22.52
CA LEU A 2 15.31 -60.99 -21.99
C LEU A 2 14.17 -60.69 -22.98
N VAL A 3 12.98 -60.45 -22.43
CA VAL A 3 11.84 -59.84 -23.13
C VAL A 3 12.07 -58.33 -23.12
N LEU A 4 12.25 -57.71 -24.29
CA LEU A 4 12.27 -56.25 -24.41
C LEU A 4 10.83 -55.76 -24.59
N LEU A 5 10.22 -55.34 -23.48
CA LEU A 5 8.97 -54.58 -23.47
C LEU A 5 9.22 -53.23 -24.16
N ARG A 6 8.63 -53.02 -25.34
CA ARG A 6 8.42 -51.66 -25.88
C ARG A 6 7.29 -51.02 -25.09
N LEU A 7 7.66 -50.24 -24.06
CA LEU A 7 6.77 -49.25 -23.47
C LEU A 7 6.52 -48.15 -24.51
N LEU A 8 5.33 -48.16 -25.10
CA LEU A 8 4.74 -46.97 -25.69
C LEU A 8 4.57 -45.95 -24.56
N PHE A 9 5.43 -44.93 -24.50
CA PHE A 9 5.06 -43.67 -23.88
C PHE A 9 3.98 -43.05 -24.76
N VAL A 10 2.72 -43.28 -24.42
CA VAL A 10 1.66 -42.36 -24.82
C VAL A 10 1.94 -41.07 -24.06
N VAL A 11 2.56 -40.12 -24.75
CA VAL A 11 2.56 -38.71 -24.33
C VAL A 11 1.12 -38.24 -24.45
N ALA A 12 0.32 -38.51 -23.42
CA ALA A 12 -0.90 -37.76 -23.21
C ALA A 12 -0.47 -36.40 -22.64
N VAL A 13 -0.27 -35.42 -23.52
CA VAL A 13 -0.35 -34.01 -23.14
C VAL A 13 -1.81 -33.78 -22.72
N ALA A 14 -2.13 -34.11 -21.48
CA ALA A 14 -3.42 -33.78 -20.90
C ALA A 14 -3.43 -32.26 -20.67
N ASN A 15 -4.15 -31.56 -21.54
CA ASN A 15 -4.41 -30.11 -21.59
C ASN A 15 -3.80 -29.28 -20.46
N GLY A 16 -2.80 -28.44 -20.78
CA GLY A 16 -2.11 -27.52 -19.86
C GLY A 16 -2.95 -26.35 -19.33
N GLU A 17 -4.24 -26.59 -19.14
CA GLU A 17 -5.26 -25.63 -18.74
C GLU A 17 -6.03 -26.14 -17.53
N SER A 18 -6.24 -25.28 -16.53
CA SER A 18 -7.16 -25.55 -15.42
C SER A 18 -8.56 -25.08 -15.79
N VAL A 19 -9.59 -25.83 -15.39
CA VAL A 19 -10.98 -25.47 -15.64
C VAL A 19 -11.69 -25.38 -14.29
N HIS A 20 -12.29 -24.24 -14.01
CA HIS A 20 -13.03 -23.98 -12.79
C HIS A 20 -14.45 -23.53 -13.13
N HIS A 21 -15.41 -24.04 -12.36
CA HIS A 21 -16.81 -23.64 -12.40
C HIS A 21 -17.18 -23.11 -11.01
N LEU A 22 -17.62 -21.85 -10.93
CA LEU A 22 -18.06 -21.23 -9.69
C LEU A 22 -19.52 -20.79 -9.83
N ASP A 23 -20.36 -21.18 -8.89
CA ASP A 23 -21.71 -20.68 -8.75
C ASP A 23 -21.75 -19.73 -7.55
N LEU A 24 -21.94 -18.44 -7.81
CA LEU A 24 -21.85 -17.37 -6.82
C LEU A 24 -23.23 -16.75 -6.62
N ASN A 25 -23.84 -16.97 -5.45
CA ASN A 25 -25.11 -16.34 -5.11
C ASN A 25 -24.90 -15.07 -4.29
N LEU A 26 -24.95 -13.90 -4.94
CA LEU A 26 -24.75 -12.64 -4.24
C LEU A 26 -25.86 -12.38 -3.21
N GLU A 27 -27.10 -12.83 -3.42
CA GLU A 27 -28.19 -12.60 -2.48
C GLU A 27 -27.97 -13.28 -1.12
N GLU A 28 -27.47 -14.52 -1.14
CA GLU A 28 -27.11 -15.28 0.07
C GLU A 28 -25.86 -14.71 0.76
N VAL A 29 -24.86 -14.36 -0.04
CA VAL A 29 -23.58 -13.78 0.42
C VAL A 29 -23.79 -12.43 1.14
N LEU A 30 -24.74 -11.62 0.68
CA LEU A 30 -25.09 -10.34 1.28
C LEU A 30 -25.63 -10.45 2.73
N GLN A 31 -25.98 -11.65 3.19
CA GLN A 31 -26.51 -11.87 4.54
C GLN A 31 -25.44 -12.40 5.53
N ASN A 32 -24.31 -12.89 5.02
CA ASN A 32 -23.32 -13.64 5.80
C ASN A 32 -21.97 -12.92 5.98
N GLY A 33 -21.90 -11.64 5.62
CA GLY A 33 -20.66 -10.85 5.70
C GLY A 33 -20.36 -10.29 7.09
N LYS A 34 -19.08 -10.04 7.36
CA LYS A 34 -18.60 -9.30 8.53
C LYS A 34 -17.99 -7.95 8.11
N PRO A 35 -17.94 -6.95 9.01
CA PRO A 35 -17.23 -5.69 8.75
C PRO A 35 -15.77 -5.91 8.34
N LEU A 36 -15.44 -5.47 7.13
CA LEU A 36 -14.10 -5.54 6.56
C LEU A 36 -13.33 -4.26 6.87
N HIS A 37 -12.60 -4.27 7.98
CA HIS A 37 -11.64 -3.21 8.25
C HIS A 37 -10.46 -3.30 7.28
N ARG A 38 -10.03 -2.19 6.69
CA ARG A 38 -8.96 -2.15 5.68
C ARG A 38 -7.57 -2.20 6.31
N PHE A 39 -7.21 -3.38 6.80
CA PHE A 39 -6.01 -3.61 7.61
C PHE A 39 -4.69 -3.64 6.81
N TRP A 40 -4.73 -3.71 5.47
CA TRP A 40 -3.55 -3.82 4.59
C TRP A 40 -3.11 -2.52 3.91
N THR A 41 -3.67 -1.37 4.32
CA THR A 41 -3.51 -0.07 3.63
C THR A 41 -2.22 0.67 3.99
N SER A 42 -1.15 -0.06 4.28
CA SER A 42 0.11 0.47 4.78
C SER A 42 1.29 0.01 3.93
N THR A 43 2.22 0.94 3.71
CA THR A 43 3.54 0.69 3.12
C THR A 43 4.63 1.33 3.99
N GLY A 44 5.89 1.17 3.61
CA GLY A 44 7.01 1.77 4.32
C GLY A 44 8.27 1.88 3.48
N LEU A 45 9.23 2.66 4.00
CA LEU A 45 10.56 2.80 3.43
C LEU A 45 11.58 3.20 4.51
N CYS A 46 12.85 2.96 4.18
CA CYS A 46 14.01 3.43 4.95
C CYS A 46 14.88 4.34 4.05
N PRO A 47 15.12 5.61 4.43
CA PRO A 47 16.09 6.45 3.73
C PRO A 47 17.49 5.83 3.77
N PRO A 48 18.29 5.94 2.69
CA PRO A 48 19.64 5.39 2.66
C PRO A 48 20.58 6.17 3.60
N ALA A 49 21.69 5.53 3.97
CA ALA A 49 22.80 6.21 4.61
C ALA A 49 23.42 7.27 3.67
N PRO A 50 24.04 8.34 4.20
CA PRO A 50 24.20 8.67 5.63
C PRO A 50 22.93 9.30 6.24
N ARG A 51 22.67 9.03 7.53
CA ARG A 51 21.42 9.41 8.23
C ARG A 51 21.21 10.93 8.33
N GLU A 52 22.30 11.69 8.33
CA GLU A 52 22.29 13.15 8.37
C GLU A 52 21.64 13.77 7.12
N ARG A 53 21.53 12.98 6.03
CA ARG A 53 20.92 13.36 4.74
C ARG A 53 19.53 12.76 4.53
N VAL A 54 18.89 12.20 5.56
CA VAL A 54 17.49 11.72 5.49
C VAL A 54 16.56 12.76 4.88
N ALA A 55 16.70 14.02 5.30
CA ALA A 55 15.89 15.10 4.76
C ALA A 55 16.12 15.37 3.26
N GLU A 56 17.37 15.27 2.78
CA GLU A 56 17.69 15.45 1.35
C GLU A 56 17.04 14.34 0.52
N PHE A 57 17.06 13.09 1.03
CA PHE A 57 16.42 11.98 0.36
C PHE A 57 14.89 12.11 0.35
N LEU A 58 14.26 12.35 1.51
CA LEU A 58 12.79 12.38 1.62
C LEU A 58 12.16 13.58 0.91
N LEU A 59 12.85 14.72 0.87
CA LEU A 59 12.40 15.93 0.15
C LEU A 59 12.85 15.96 -1.32
N SER A 60 13.57 14.95 -1.80
CA SER A 60 13.92 14.87 -3.22
C SER A 60 12.67 14.68 -4.09
N GLU A 61 12.73 15.19 -5.32
CA GLU A 61 11.67 15.00 -6.31
C GLU A 61 11.37 13.51 -6.56
N ASP A 62 12.39 12.65 -6.57
CA ASP A 62 12.23 11.19 -6.67
C ASP A 62 11.30 10.64 -5.58
N SER A 63 11.59 10.96 -4.32
CA SER A 63 10.83 10.46 -3.16
C SER A 63 9.42 11.03 -3.14
N LEU A 64 9.27 12.34 -3.37
CA LEU A 64 7.97 13.00 -3.38
C LEU A 64 7.09 12.50 -4.54
N ARG A 65 7.65 12.34 -5.75
CA ARG A 65 6.93 11.77 -6.90
C ARG A 65 6.52 10.33 -6.64
N ASN A 66 7.40 9.50 -6.09
CA ASN A 66 7.10 8.12 -5.74
C ASN A 66 5.93 8.04 -4.75
N LEU A 67 5.96 8.83 -3.67
CA LEU A 67 4.89 8.87 -2.67
C LEU A 67 3.58 9.43 -3.23
N GLU A 68 3.63 10.44 -4.11
CA GLU A 68 2.43 11.00 -4.75
C GLU A 68 1.77 9.98 -5.70
N ILE A 69 2.56 9.18 -6.44
CA ILE A 69 2.04 8.07 -7.25
C ILE A 69 1.46 6.96 -6.35
N ILE A 70 2.14 6.60 -5.26
CA ILE A 70 1.62 5.64 -4.26
C ILE A 70 0.26 6.09 -3.70
N ALA A 71 0.13 7.38 -3.39
CA ALA A 71 -1.12 7.97 -2.91
C ALA A 71 -2.26 8.01 -3.95
N ALA A 72 -1.95 7.86 -5.24
CA ALA A 72 -2.94 7.89 -6.32
C ALA A 72 -3.80 6.63 -6.42
N LEU A 73 -3.56 5.61 -5.58
CA LEU A 73 -4.44 4.45 -5.49
C LEU A 73 -5.82 4.85 -4.96
N PRO A 74 -6.91 4.41 -5.63
CA PRO A 74 -8.27 4.83 -5.29
C PRO A 74 -8.69 4.35 -3.91
N ASN A 75 -9.73 4.95 -3.35
CA ASN A 75 -10.31 4.56 -2.05
C ASN A 75 -9.28 4.46 -0.92
N ARG A 76 -8.20 5.24 -0.94
CA ARG A 76 -7.07 5.12 0.01
C ARG A 76 -6.47 3.71 0.03
N GLY A 77 -6.18 3.16 -1.16
CA GLY A 77 -5.54 1.85 -1.36
C GLY A 77 -4.27 1.70 -0.52
N ILE A 78 -3.49 2.78 -0.46
CA ILE A 78 -2.47 3.02 0.55
C ILE A 78 -2.85 4.30 1.29
N LYS A 79 -2.84 4.21 2.62
CA LYS A 79 -3.23 5.28 3.54
C LYS A 79 -2.06 5.68 4.45
N HIS A 80 -1.23 4.71 4.83
CA HIS A 80 -0.12 4.90 5.76
C HIS A 80 1.24 4.66 5.09
N VAL A 81 2.23 5.46 5.46
CA VAL A 81 3.64 5.26 5.09
C VAL A 81 4.49 5.29 6.35
N ARG A 82 5.02 4.14 6.77
CA ARG A 82 5.96 3.99 7.89
C ARG A 82 7.38 4.35 7.43
N ILE A 83 8.04 5.28 8.11
CA ILE A 83 9.28 5.89 7.59
C ILE A 83 10.34 5.91 8.69
N HIS A 84 11.46 5.24 8.40
CA HIS A 84 12.59 5.17 9.31
C HIS A 84 13.28 6.53 9.44
N TRP A 85 13.91 6.76 10.59
CA TRP A 85 14.82 7.89 10.83
C TRP A 85 14.22 9.30 10.74
N LEU A 86 12.90 9.47 10.90
CA LEU A 86 12.25 10.79 10.81
C LEU A 86 12.82 11.82 11.81
N LEU A 87 13.27 11.39 13.00
CA LEU A 87 13.83 12.31 13.99
C LEU A 87 15.19 12.89 13.60
N GLU A 88 15.90 12.30 12.62
CA GLU A 88 17.14 12.85 12.04
C GLU A 88 16.89 14.15 11.23
N MET A 89 15.63 14.42 10.88
CA MET A 89 15.24 15.66 10.21
C MET A 89 15.12 16.85 11.18
N ILE A 90 15.16 16.58 12.49
CA ILE A 90 15.02 17.59 13.55
C ILE A 90 16.41 18.07 13.97
N ARG A 91 16.53 19.35 14.33
CA ARG A 91 17.79 19.92 14.82
C ARG A 91 17.61 20.63 16.14
N PHE A 92 18.67 20.69 16.94
CA PHE A 92 18.72 21.59 18.09
C PHE A 92 18.70 23.04 17.63
N SER A 93 17.84 23.86 18.25
CA SER A 93 17.83 25.32 18.05
C SER A 93 18.56 26.03 19.18
N HIS A 94 18.00 26.02 20.39
CA HIS A 94 18.55 26.72 21.56
C HIS A 94 17.95 26.15 22.86
N TYR A 95 18.46 26.63 24.00
CA TYR A 95 17.77 26.50 25.29
C TYR A 95 17.11 27.82 25.67
N ASP A 96 16.00 27.75 26.39
CA ASP A 96 15.51 28.91 27.14
C ASP A 96 16.26 29.11 28.47
N ASP A 97 15.91 30.18 29.20
CA ASP A 97 16.46 30.50 30.52
C ASP A 97 16.21 29.41 31.57
N LYS A 98 15.18 28.57 31.36
CA LYS A 98 14.81 27.43 32.23
C LYS A 98 15.49 26.13 31.80
N LYS A 99 16.36 26.15 30.78
CA LYS A 99 17.04 25.00 30.18
C LYS A 99 16.09 23.99 29.51
N THR A 100 14.91 24.46 29.08
CA THR A 100 14.02 23.75 28.14
C THR A 100 14.69 23.69 26.77
N ILE A 101 14.60 22.56 26.09
CA ILE A 101 15.21 22.38 24.76
C ILE A 101 14.23 22.91 23.71
N PHE A 102 14.70 23.70 22.74
CA PHE A 102 13.92 24.06 21.57
C PHE A 102 14.51 23.39 20.33
N TYR A 103 13.63 22.82 19.49
CA TYR A 103 14.00 22.13 18.27
C TYR A 103 13.53 22.88 17.02
N ASP A 104 14.32 22.77 15.95
CA ASP A 104 13.93 23.17 14.59
C ASP A 104 13.35 21.96 13.85
N PHE A 105 12.06 22.05 13.53
CA PHE A 105 11.27 21.04 12.82
C PHE A 105 11.10 21.35 11.32
N SER A 106 11.69 22.42 10.79
CA SER A 106 11.43 22.95 9.45
C SER A 106 11.46 21.90 8.34
N LYS A 107 12.47 21.01 8.36
CA LYS A 107 12.61 19.93 7.37
C LYS A 107 11.54 18.85 7.52
N LEU A 108 11.23 18.45 8.75
CA LEU A 108 10.18 17.46 9.03
C LEU A 108 8.81 18.02 8.65
N ASP A 109 8.54 19.28 8.97
CA ASP A 109 7.30 19.98 8.59
C ASP A 109 7.11 19.98 7.07
N ALA A 110 8.14 20.38 6.31
CA ALA A 110 8.08 20.42 4.85
C ALA A 110 7.73 19.06 4.25
N PHE A 111 8.25 17.97 4.83
CA PHE A 111 7.96 16.62 4.37
C PHE A 111 6.55 16.16 4.77
N LEU A 112 6.13 16.39 6.02
CA LEU A 112 4.80 16.02 6.49
C LEU A 112 3.69 16.83 5.81
N ASP A 113 3.97 18.08 5.41
CA ASP A 113 3.08 18.89 4.59
C ASP A 113 2.83 18.23 3.23
N LYS A 114 3.87 17.63 2.62
CA LYS A 114 3.75 16.90 1.36
C LYS A 114 2.94 15.63 1.53
N LEU A 115 3.16 14.84 2.58
CA LEU A 115 2.31 13.69 2.87
C LEU A 115 0.84 14.10 3.05
N HIS A 116 0.58 15.20 3.76
CA HIS A 116 -0.76 15.75 3.92
C HIS A 116 -1.38 16.20 2.59
N GLU A 117 -0.61 16.89 1.73
CA GLU A 117 -1.02 17.28 0.37
C GLU A 117 -1.43 16.07 -0.48
N PHE A 118 -0.72 14.96 -0.33
CA PHE A 118 -0.99 13.70 -1.05
C PHE A 118 -2.14 12.89 -0.43
N GLY A 119 -2.56 13.22 0.79
CA GLY A 119 -3.60 12.48 1.52
C GLY A 119 -3.10 11.22 2.23
N LEU A 120 -1.79 11.14 2.51
CA LEU A 120 -1.14 10.06 3.25
C LEU A 120 -1.00 10.43 4.73
N TYR A 121 -1.04 9.42 5.60
CA TYR A 121 -0.70 9.56 7.01
C TYR A 121 0.67 8.94 7.31
N PRO A 122 1.52 9.62 8.07
CA PRO A 122 2.80 9.05 8.47
C PRO A 122 2.62 7.97 9.54
N GLY A 123 3.41 6.91 9.42
CA GLY A 123 3.89 6.14 10.56
C GLY A 123 5.11 6.86 11.13
N ILE A 124 4.90 7.54 12.26
CA ILE A 124 5.96 8.26 13.00
C ILE A 124 6.66 7.26 13.90
N GLU A 125 7.74 6.67 13.39
CA GLU A 125 8.70 6.00 14.24
C GLU A 125 9.50 7.04 15.00
N LEU A 126 9.54 6.92 16.32
CA LEU A 126 10.33 7.79 17.19
C LEU A 126 11.81 7.36 17.14
N MET A 127 12.34 7.33 15.91
CA MET A 127 13.62 6.76 15.54
C MET A 127 14.55 7.84 14.98
N GLY A 128 15.79 7.87 15.48
CA GLY A 128 16.78 8.90 15.21
C GLY A 128 16.89 9.92 16.33
N VAL A 129 17.81 10.87 16.20
CA VAL A 129 18.02 11.91 17.22
C VAL A 129 18.21 13.30 16.59
N PRO A 130 17.73 14.38 17.23
CA PRO A 130 17.97 15.72 16.72
C PRO A 130 19.45 16.07 16.71
N GLN A 131 19.94 16.61 15.59
CA GLN A 131 21.35 16.96 15.41
C GLN A 131 21.78 18.03 16.43
N GLY A 132 22.90 17.79 17.12
CA GLY A 132 23.55 18.78 17.99
C GLY A 132 23.12 18.82 19.47
N ILE A 133 22.24 17.92 19.93
CA ILE A 133 21.75 17.91 21.33
C ILE A 133 21.89 16.56 22.03
N TYR A 134 21.74 15.44 21.33
CA TYR A 134 21.60 14.13 21.96
C TYR A 134 22.77 13.75 22.88
N GLU A 135 24.02 13.83 22.41
CA GLU A 135 25.20 13.45 23.22
C GLU A 135 25.31 14.19 24.56
N ARG A 136 24.80 15.43 24.59
CA ARG A 136 24.81 16.28 25.79
C ARG A 136 23.70 15.92 26.76
N GLU A 137 22.51 15.60 26.25
CA GLU A 137 21.33 15.30 27.07
C GLU A 137 21.25 13.84 27.50
N SER A 138 21.67 12.90 26.65
CA SER A 138 21.61 11.47 26.94
C SER A 138 22.39 11.09 28.20
N LYS A 139 23.48 11.79 28.50
CA LYS A 139 24.30 11.58 29.71
C LYS A 139 23.77 12.28 30.96
N ARG A 140 22.90 13.29 30.82
CA ARG A 140 22.50 14.18 31.91
C ARG A 140 21.04 14.08 32.30
N ARG A 141 20.16 13.93 31.30
CA ARG A 141 18.71 14.09 31.39
C ARG A 141 18.02 13.18 30.36
N PHE A 142 18.41 11.90 30.29
CA PHE A 142 17.95 10.93 29.28
C PHE A 142 16.41 10.87 29.17
N GLU A 143 15.72 10.63 30.28
CA GLU A 143 14.25 10.53 30.33
C GLU A 143 13.59 11.84 29.90
N TYR A 144 14.06 12.96 30.47
CA TYR A 144 13.55 14.29 30.14
C TYR A 144 13.71 14.60 28.65
N PHE A 145 14.85 14.26 28.04
CA PHE A 145 15.08 14.48 26.62
C PHE A 145 14.04 13.78 25.75
N TRP A 146 13.78 12.50 25.99
CA TRP A 146 12.80 11.73 25.20
C TRP A 146 11.36 12.18 25.45
N THR A 147 11.01 12.49 26.70
CA THR A 147 9.69 13.05 27.02
C THR A 147 9.48 14.41 26.36
N ASP A 148 10.46 15.31 26.45
CA ASP A 148 10.38 16.65 25.89
C ASP A 148 10.31 16.64 24.35
N LEU A 149 11.20 15.88 23.69
CA LEU A 149 11.20 15.74 22.24
C LEU A 149 9.86 15.21 21.73
N THR A 150 9.34 14.14 22.34
CA THR A 150 8.09 13.51 21.94
C THR A 150 6.89 14.42 22.20
N MET A 151 6.88 15.13 23.34
CA MET A 151 5.83 16.10 23.67
C MET A 151 5.79 17.23 22.66
N GLN A 152 6.93 17.85 22.36
CA GLN A 152 7.00 18.96 21.41
C GLN A 152 6.64 18.52 19.99
N LEU A 153 7.09 17.34 19.56
CA LEU A 153 6.76 16.78 18.25
C LEU A 153 5.25 16.57 18.11
N ALA A 154 4.63 15.85 19.04
CA ALA A 154 3.21 15.55 18.98
C ALA A 154 2.35 16.81 19.14
N ALA A 155 2.70 17.71 20.06
CA ALA A 155 1.98 18.97 20.24
C ALA A 155 2.06 19.88 19.02
N ARG A 156 3.23 19.96 18.36
CA ARG A 156 3.41 20.71 17.12
C ARG A 156 2.47 20.23 16.05
N TYR A 157 2.38 18.92 15.83
CA TYR A 157 1.56 18.37 14.75
C TYR A 157 0.07 18.32 15.07
N LEU A 158 -0.30 18.22 16.35
CA LEU A 158 -1.67 18.48 16.80
C LEU A 158 -2.11 19.91 16.47
N HIS A 159 -1.23 20.90 16.66
CA HIS A 159 -1.52 22.28 16.27
C HIS A 159 -1.59 22.46 14.74
N ARG A 160 -0.66 21.84 14.01
CA ARG A 160 -0.52 22.02 12.55
C ARG A 160 -1.62 21.35 11.73
N TYR A 161 -2.01 20.12 12.08
CA TYR A 161 -2.94 19.31 11.29
C TYR A 161 -4.27 19.02 12.00
N GLY A 162 -4.39 19.38 13.29
CA GLY A 162 -5.57 19.14 14.10
C GLY A 162 -5.70 17.72 14.63
N ILE A 163 -6.42 17.59 15.76
CA ILE A 163 -6.61 16.33 16.50
C ILE A 163 -7.11 15.20 15.59
N LYS A 164 -8.14 15.46 14.77
CA LYS A 164 -8.73 14.45 13.90
C LYS A 164 -7.73 13.84 12.92
N SER A 165 -6.78 14.65 12.41
CA SER A 165 -5.78 14.14 11.47
C SER A 165 -4.69 13.36 12.19
N VAL A 166 -4.18 13.86 13.32
CA VAL A 166 -3.07 13.24 14.05
C VAL A 166 -3.47 11.92 14.70
N LEU A 167 -4.74 11.76 15.12
CA LEU A 167 -5.24 10.48 15.62
C LEU A 167 -5.32 9.37 14.54
N GLU A 168 -5.21 9.73 13.26
CA GLU A 168 -5.08 8.75 12.17
C GLU A 168 -3.62 8.35 11.91
N TRP A 169 -2.65 9.07 12.49
CA TRP A 169 -1.23 8.74 12.38
C TRP A 169 -0.90 7.54 13.25
N ARG A 170 0.20 6.86 12.94
CA ARG A 170 0.70 5.74 13.74
C ARG A 170 2.00 6.13 14.40
N PHE A 171 1.96 6.47 15.68
CA PHE A 171 3.19 6.64 16.47
C PHE A 171 3.70 5.26 16.87
N GLU A 172 5.00 5.06 16.74
CA GLU A 172 5.64 3.78 16.95
C GLU A 172 7.02 3.93 17.59
N THR A 173 7.44 2.92 18.36
CA THR A 173 8.77 2.84 18.94
C THR A 173 9.86 2.68 17.87
N TRP A 174 11.11 2.57 18.33
CA TRP A 174 12.27 2.41 17.46
C TRP A 174 12.20 1.11 16.64
N ASN A 175 12.54 1.16 15.35
CA ASN A 175 12.54 0.00 14.46
C ASN A 175 13.52 -1.10 14.90
N GLU A 176 13.03 -2.35 15.01
CA GLU A 176 13.84 -3.55 15.26
C GLU A 176 14.97 -3.33 16.28
N PRO A 177 14.64 -2.92 17.51
CA PRO A 177 15.57 -2.27 18.43
C PRO A 177 16.72 -3.19 18.86
N ASP A 178 16.54 -4.51 18.77
CA ASP A 178 17.58 -5.50 19.08
C ASP A 178 18.62 -5.69 17.96
N LEU A 179 18.37 -5.21 16.75
CA LEU A 179 19.33 -5.34 15.66
C LEU A 179 20.42 -4.29 15.76
N LYS A 180 21.69 -4.74 15.73
CA LYS A 180 22.87 -3.85 15.79
C LYS A 180 22.87 -2.74 14.72
N GLY A 181 22.30 -3.01 13.54
CA GLY A 181 22.19 -2.02 12.47
C GLY A 181 21.23 -0.86 12.79
N TYR A 182 20.28 -1.07 13.69
CA TYR A 182 19.29 -0.07 14.10
C TYR A 182 19.52 0.44 15.52
N ASN A 183 20.11 -0.34 16.42
CA ASN A 183 20.55 0.11 17.75
C ASN A 183 21.83 0.95 17.68
N VAL A 184 21.81 2.03 16.91
CA VAL A 184 22.94 2.93 16.70
C VAL A 184 23.28 3.78 17.92
N LEU A 185 22.37 3.84 18.90
CA LEU A 185 22.57 4.52 20.18
C LEU A 185 23.17 3.61 21.26
N ASN A 186 23.35 2.31 20.96
CA ASN A 186 23.83 1.29 21.90
C ASN A 186 23.00 1.24 23.20
N PHE A 187 21.67 1.28 23.10
CA PHE A 187 20.80 1.14 24.26
C PHE A 187 21.14 -0.12 25.06
N THR A 188 21.15 -0.01 26.39
CA THR A 188 20.92 -1.18 27.25
C THR A 188 19.43 -1.52 27.30
N ASN A 189 19.08 -2.66 27.91
CA ASN A 189 17.68 -3.02 28.08
C ASN A 189 16.93 -2.00 28.96
N GLU A 190 17.57 -1.53 30.04
CA GLU A 190 16.99 -0.49 30.90
C GLU A 190 16.81 0.84 30.17
N GLU A 191 17.80 1.25 29.37
CA GLU A 191 17.71 2.48 28.58
C GLU A 191 16.62 2.41 27.51
N TYR A 192 16.46 1.25 26.85
CA TYR A 192 15.37 1.05 25.90
C TYR A 192 14.00 1.16 26.57
N ILE A 193 13.81 0.50 27.71
CA ILE A 193 12.58 0.60 28.50
C ILE A 193 12.31 2.06 28.91
N SER A 194 13.34 2.76 29.41
CA SER A 194 13.27 4.17 29.80
C SER A 194 12.89 5.07 28.62
N TYR A 195 13.45 4.82 27.43
CA TYR A 195 13.08 5.51 26.19
C TYR A 195 11.60 5.32 25.83
N VAL A 196 11.09 4.08 25.86
CA VAL A 196 9.69 3.77 25.51
C VAL A 196 8.72 4.40 26.54
N GLN A 197 9.04 4.34 27.83
CA GLN A 197 8.24 4.99 28.87
C GLN A 197 8.25 6.52 28.73
N SER A 198 9.43 7.11 28.47
CA SER A 198 9.57 8.56 28.27
C SER A 198 8.81 9.05 27.05
N THR A 199 8.79 8.25 25.99
CA THR A 199 7.98 8.45 24.79
C THR A 199 6.48 8.51 25.11
N ARG A 200 5.95 7.52 25.86
CA ARG A 200 4.55 7.52 26.30
C ARG A 200 4.21 8.77 27.10
N LEU A 201 5.07 9.15 28.06
CA LEU A 201 4.89 10.36 28.86
C LEU A 201 4.83 11.62 28.00
N GLY A 202 5.67 11.70 26.95
CA GLY A 202 5.66 12.82 26.01
C GLY A 202 4.38 12.90 25.20
N LEU A 203 3.90 11.77 24.66
CA LEU A 203 2.63 11.70 23.94
C LEU A 203 1.44 12.08 24.84
N ASP A 204 1.41 11.60 26.08
CA ASP A 204 0.36 11.98 27.05
C ASP A 204 0.44 13.46 27.42
N GLY A 205 1.67 13.99 27.58
CA GLY A 205 1.91 15.41 27.80
C GLY A 205 1.33 16.25 26.66
N ALA A 206 1.61 15.86 25.42
CA ALA A 206 1.08 16.53 24.23
C ALA A 206 -0.45 16.45 24.17
N GLY A 207 -1.04 15.28 24.45
CA GLY A 207 -2.48 15.12 24.52
C GLY A 207 -3.14 16.09 25.50
N ARG A 208 -2.64 16.14 26.75
CA ARG A 208 -3.14 17.00 27.83
C ARG A 208 -3.09 18.50 27.49
N LEU A 209 -2.10 18.95 26.71
CA LEU A 209 -2.02 20.35 26.27
C LEU A 209 -3.22 20.80 25.42
N PHE A 210 -3.87 19.86 24.73
CA PHE A 210 -5.02 20.14 23.86
C PHE A 210 -6.35 19.75 24.50
N ASN A 211 -6.39 18.58 25.13
CA ASN A 211 -7.55 18.06 25.82
C ASN A 211 -7.10 17.01 26.82
N ASN A 212 -7.49 17.16 28.09
CA ASN A 212 -7.11 16.23 29.18
C ASN A 212 -7.51 14.77 28.94
N LEU A 213 -8.45 14.51 28.03
CA LEU A 213 -8.90 13.16 27.64
C LEU A 213 -8.31 12.69 26.31
N LEU A 214 -7.48 13.51 25.64
CA LEU A 214 -6.87 13.14 24.37
C LEU A 214 -5.75 12.14 24.60
N HIS A 215 -5.99 10.91 24.15
CA HIS A 215 -5.01 9.83 24.15
C HIS A 215 -4.47 9.62 22.74
N ILE A 216 -3.14 9.68 22.58
CA ILE A 216 -2.47 9.40 21.31
C ILE A 216 -1.94 7.96 21.36
N PRO A 217 -2.44 7.03 20.54
CA PRO A 217 -2.01 5.63 20.57
C PRO A 217 -0.54 5.44 20.16
N LEU A 218 0.19 4.58 20.87
CA LEU A 218 1.56 4.16 20.57
C LEU A 218 1.58 2.67 20.17
N ARG A 219 2.41 2.33 19.18
CA ARG A 219 2.74 0.96 18.76
C ARG A 219 4.17 0.61 19.19
N GLY A 220 4.41 -0.65 19.52
CA GLY A 220 5.76 -1.14 19.79
C GLY A 220 5.78 -2.62 20.13
N PRO A 221 6.95 -3.26 20.25
CA PRO A 221 8.28 -2.67 20.08
C PRO A 221 8.81 -2.64 18.63
N ALA A 222 7.98 -2.90 17.61
CA ALA A 222 8.42 -3.04 16.21
C ALA A 222 9.52 -4.10 16.05
N GLY A 223 9.32 -5.22 16.75
CA GLY A 223 10.36 -6.20 17.06
C GLY A 223 10.32 -7.45 16.20
N LEU A 224 11.48 -8.11 16.06
CA LEU A 224 11.57 -9.43 15.43
C LEU A 224 11.32 -10.60 16.39
N PHE A 225 11.30 -10.41 17.71
CA PHE A 225 10.99 -11.48 18.69
C PHE A 225 11.64 -12.84 18.38
N LYS A 226 12.95 -12.90 18.12
CA LYS A 226 13.67 -14.19 17.99
C LYS A 226 14.11 -14.67 19.37
N ALA A 227 15.11 -15.55 19.46
CA ALA A 227 15.63 -16.05 20.71
C ALA A 227 15.96 -14.91 21.70
N GLU A 228 15.54 -15.08 22.95
CA GLU A 228 15.60 -14.05 23.99
C GLU A 228 17.00 -13.49 24.24
N LEU A 229 18.01 -14.37 24.22
CA LEU A 229 19.42 -13.97 24.33
C LEU A 229 19.85 -12.93 23.28
N HIS A 230 19.21 -12.92 22.12
CA HIS A 230 19.52 -12.03 21.01
C HIS A 230 18.49 -10.91 20.83
N HIS A 231 17.33 -11.00 21.48
CA HIS A 231 16.25 -10.02 21.38
C HIS A 231 15.76 -9.52 22.76
N PRO A 232 16.67 -9.14 23.68
CA PRO A 232 16.31 -8.80 25.05
C PRO A 232 15.33 -7.62 25.15
N PHE A 233 15.38 -6.65 24.23
CA PHE A 233 14.50 -5.47 24.29
C PHE A 233 13.06 -5.82 23.96
N CYS A 234 12.86 -6.63 22.93
CA CYS A 234 11.53 -7.12 22.55
C CYS A 234 10.87 -7.89 23.71
N TRP A 235 11.59 -8.81 24.35
CA TRP A 235 11.01 -9.64 25.42
C TRP A 235 10.91 -8.89 26.75
N GLY A 236 11.94 -8.11 27.11
CA GLY A 236 12.00 -7.38 28.37
C GLY A 236 10.90 -6.33 28.51
N ILE A 237 10.51 -5.64 27.43
CA ILE A 237 9.39 -4.70 27.50
C ILE A 237 8.03 -5.41 27.66
N LEU A 238 7.88 -6.62 27.10
CA LEU A 238 6.66 -7.41 27.30
C LEU A 238 6.55 -7.95 28.72
N GLU A 239 7.66 -8.30 29.37
CA GLU A 239 7.68 -8.65 30.80
C GLU A 239 7.10 -7.53 31.65
N LEU A 240 7.59 -6.31 31.45
CA LEU A 240 7.08 -5.12 32.13
C LEU A 240 5.59 -4.87 31.85
N CYS A 241 5.18 -5.00 30.59
CA CYS A 241 3.77 -4.84 30.21
C CYS A 241 2.89 -5.93 30.84
N ASN A 242 3.34 -7.18 30.90
CA ASN A 242 2.57 -8.29 31.43
C ASN A 242 2.35 -8.16 32.94
N GLU A 243 3.33 -7.64 33.69
CA GLU A 243 3.18 -7.35 35.11
C GLU A 243 2.13 -6.25 35.38
N ARG A 244 2.06 -5.24 34.50
CA ARG A 244 1.15 -4.09 34.64
C ARG A 244 0.56 -3.66 33.30
N PRO A 245 -0.42 -4.40 32.73
CA PRO A 245 -0.94 -4.16 31.39
C PRO A 245 -1.47 -2.74 31.18
N HIS A 246 -2.16 -2.19 32.17
CA HIS A 246 -2.70 -0.83 32.14
C HIS A 246 -1.62 0.27 32.17
N LYS A 247 -0.38 -0.07 32.47
CA LYS A 247 0.78 0.83 32.43
C LYS A 247 1.73 0.50 31.27
N CYS A 248 1.37 -0.44 30.41
CA CYS A 248 2.15 -0.70 29.20
C CYS A 248 2.18 0.57 28.35
N PRO A 249 3.37 1.00 27.88
CA PRO A 249 3.50 2.27 27.17
C PRO A 249 2.90 2.26 25.75
N PHE A 250 2.54 1.11 25.19
CA PHE A 250 1.89 1.00 23.89
C PHE A 250 0.58 0.19 23.99
N GLU A 251 -0.38 0.50 23.11
CA GLU A 251 -1.70 -0.16 23.06
C GLU A 251 -1.79 -1.21 21.95
N VAL A 252 -0.81 -1.22 21.04
CA VAL A 252 -0.73 -2.17 19.94
C VAL A 252 0.66 -2.78 19.95
N LEU A 253 0.71 -4.11 19.98
CA LEU A 253 1.94 -4.86 19.84
C LEU A 253 2.32 -4.92 18.35
N SER A 254 3.35 -4.17 17.96
CA SER A 254 3.91 -4.24 16.61
C SER A 254 5.11 -5.17 16.54
N PHE A 255 5.18 -5.93 15.44
CA PHE A 255 6.17 -6.98 15.23
C PHE A 255 6.43 -7.19 13.75
N HIS A 256 7.59 -7.75 13.42
CA HIS A 256 7.94 -8.07 12.03
C HIS A 256 8.01 -9.59 11.84
N ARG A 257 7.12 -10.11 10.99
CA ARG A 257 7.17 -11.48 10.48
C ARG A 257 7.07 -11.45 8.97
N LYS A 258 8.13 -11.95 8.33
CA LYS A 258 8.28 -12.05 6.88
C LYS A 258 8.30 -13.53 6.50
N GLY A 259 7.92 -13.84 5.26
CA GLY A 259 8.07 -15.19 4.71
C GLY A 259 9.51 -15.51 4.30
N SER A 260 9.70 -16.70 3.75
CA SER A 260 10.94 -17.14 3.10
C SER A 260 11.07 -16.68 1.65
N GLY A 261 10.00 -16.11 1.09
CA GLY A 261 9.84 -15.82 -0.34
C GLY A 261 9.28 -16.99 -1.14
N ALA A 262 8.97 -18.12 -0.52
CA ALA A 262 8.36 -19.25 -1.20
C ALA A 262 6.84 -19.12 -1.28
N ARG A 263 6.17 -18.91 -0.13
CA ARG A 263 4.72 -19.01 -0.03
C ARG A 263 4.07 -17.85 0.72
N ALA A 264 2.82 -17.51 0.36
CA ALA A 264 2.10 -16.39 0.96
C ALA A 264 1.64 -16.68 2.41
N ASP A 265 1.34 -17.94 2.72
CA ASP A 265 0.83 -18.42 4.01
C ASP A 265 1.84 -18.29 5.16
N GLU A 266 3.13 -18.37 4.85
CA GLU A 266 4.22 -18.26 5.83
C GLU A 266 4.17 -16.98 6.67
N ILE A 267 3.66 -15.88 6.11
CA ILE A 267 3.55 -14.60 6.82
C ILE A 267 2.47 -14.69 7.91
N LEU A 268 1.30 -15.25 7.57
CA LEU A 268 0.22 -15.45 8.53
C LEU A 268 0.61 -16.49 9.57
N ASP A 269 1.14 -17.63 9.15
CA ASP A 269 1.54 -18.72 10.02
C ASP A 269 2.61 -18.26 11.03
N GLY A 270 3.63 -17.54 10.57
CA GLY A 270 4.66 -16.98 11.44
C GLY A 270 4.12 -15.91 12.39
N GLY A 271 3.10 -15.15 11.98
CA GLY A 271 2.38 -14.21 12.83
C GLY A 271 1.59 -14.92 13.93
N LEU A 272 0.76 -15.91 13.58
CA LEU A 272 -0.04 -16.69 14.52
C LEU A 272 0.84 -17.44 15.52
N GLN A 273 1.90 -18.10 15.05
CA GLN A 273 2.86 -18.81 15.93
C GLN A 273 3.52 -17.86 16.94
N LEU A 274 3.91 -16.66 16.50
CA LEU A 274 4.46 -15.66 17.42
C LEU A 274 3.41 -15.21 18.44
N MET A 275 2.17 -14.99 18.02
CA MET A 275 1.09 -14.60 18.92
C MET A 275 0.82 -15.69 19.95
N ASP A 276 0.72 -16.97 19.54
CA ASP A 276 0.55 -18.09 20.46
C ASP A 276 1.67 -18.13 21.51
N GLN A 277 2.92 -17.97 21.08
CA GLN A 277 4.07 -17.90 21.99
C GLN A 277 3.99 -16.72 22.98
N ILE A 278 3.63 -15.53 22.49
CA ILE A 278 3.52 -14.32 23.31
C ILE A 278 2.38 -14.47 24.32
N TRP A 279 1.22 -14.97 23.90
CA TRP A 279 0.06 -15.12 24.80
C TRP A 279 0.24 -16.23 25.83
N GLU A 280 0.97 -17.30 25.48
CA GLU A 280 1.34 -18.34 26.44
C GLU A 280 2.30 -17.79 27.51
N ARG A 281 3.32 -17.02 27.11
CA ARG A 281 4.31 -16.44 28.03
C ARG A 281 3.77 -15.23 28.81
N PHE A 282 2.93 -14.41 28.19
CA PHE A 282 2.41 -13.16 28.71
C PHE A 282 0.87 -13.10 28.62
N PRO A 283 0.16 -13.93 29.42
CA PRO A 283 -1.28 -14.09 29.30
C PRO A 283 -2.08 -12.80 29.52
N ASN A 284 -1.55 -11.86 30.31
CA ASN A 284 -2.23 -10.59 30.58
C ASN A 284 -2.24 -9.64 29.37
N LEU A 285 -1.48 -9.95 28.32
CA LEU A 285 -1.41 -9.18 27.09
C LEU A 285 -2.32 -9.71 25.98
N SER A 286 -2.97 -10.87 26.15
CA SER A 286 -3.79 -11.55 25.12
C SER A 286 -4.90 -10.70 24.48
N GLY A 287 -5.36 -9.64 25.15
CA GLY A 287 -6.34 -8.69 24.63
C GLY A 287 -5.77 -7.54 23.79
N PHE A 288 -4.45 -7.43 23.66
CA PHE A 288 -3.82 -6.34 22.91
C PHE A 288 -4.12 -6.46 21.43
N LYS A 289 -4.27 -5.30 20.77
CA LYS A 289 -4.23 -5.25 19.31
C LYS A 289 -2.82 -5.57 18.84
N VAL A 290 -2.71 -6.09 17.63
CA VAL A 290 -1.39 -6.41 17.05
C VAL A 290 -1.25 -5.94 15.62
N SER A 291 -0.03 -5.60 15.21
CA SER A 291 0.27 -5.16 13.85
C SER A 291 1.52 -5.85 13.34
N ASN A 292 1.45 -6.41 12.13
CA ASN A 292 2.65 -6.83 11.39
C ASN A 292 3.02 -5.75 10.38
N ASP A 293 3.78 -4.77 10.84
CA ASP A 293 4.12 -3.54 10.12
C ASP A 293 5.29 -3.69 9.12
N GLU A 294 5.82 -4.92 8.97
CA GLU A 294 6.68 -5.34 7.87
C GLU A 294 6.37 -6.78 7.41
N ALA A 295 5.12 -7.01 7.00
CA ALA A 295 4.55 -8.28 6.55
C ALA A 295 4.94 -8.63 5.10
N ASP A 296 6.22 -8.78 4.84
CA ASP A 296 6.73 -8.98 3.48
C ASP A 296 6.89 -10.47 3.10
N PRO A 297 6.78 -10.80 1.80
CA PRO A 297 7.14 -12.13 1.31
C PRO A 297 8.51 -12.63 1.72
N ILE A 298 9.51 -11.74 1.75
CA ILE A 298 10.91 -12.06 2.07
C ILE A 298 11.65 -10.81 2.56
N ALA A 299 12.63 -11.01 3.44
CA ALA A 299 13.54 -9.97 3.90
C ALA A 299 14.54 -9.51 2.80
N GLY A 300 15.15 -8.33 3.01
CA GLY A 300 16.12 -7.75 2.09
C GLY A 300 15.45 -7.15 0.86
N TRP A 301 14.91 -5.94 1.00
CA TRP A 301 14.14 -5.25 -0.05
C TRP A 301 14.95 -4.97 -1.32
N SER A 302 16.26 -4.70 -1.18
CA SER A 302 17.15 -4.31 -2.28
C SER A 302 17.74 -5.49 -3.05
N THR A 303 17.60 -6.72 -2.53
CA THR A 303 18.08 -7.93 -3.21
C THR A 303 17.19 -8.22 -4.42
N PRO A 304 17.74 -8.27 -5.65
CA PRO A 304 16.96 -8.44 -6.86
C PRO A 304 16.36 -9.84 -6.94
N ARG A 305 15.06 -9.92 -7.21
CA ARG A 305 14.30 -11.16 -7.35
C ARG A 305 13.26 -11.01 -8.45
N GLU A 306 13.29 -11.93 -9.40
CA GLU A 306 12.41 -11.86 -10.57
C GLU A 306 10.92 -11.81 -10.21
N PHE A 307 10.45 -12.54 -9.19
CA PHE A 307 9.04 -12.52 -8.82
C PHE A 307 8.55 -11.12 -8.39
N GLN A 308 9.45 -10.23 -7.92
CA GLN A 308 9.13 -8.85 -7.54
C GLN A 308 8.86 -7.94 -8.74
N SER A 309 9.27 -8.35 -9.95
CA SER A 309 9.12 -7.57 -11.18
C SER A 309 7.74 -7.68 -11.83
N ASN A 310 7.01 -8.77 -11.57
CA ASN A 310 5.84 -9.15 -12.36
C ASN A 310 4.60 -9.46 -11.47
N VAL A 311 3.55 -10.04 -12.10
CA VAL A 311 2.25 -10.33 -11.47
C VAL A 311 2.36 -11.27 -10.26
N LYS A 312 3.41 -12.11 -10.16
CA LYS A 312 3.61 -13.00 -9.00
C LYS A 312 3.62 -12.23 -7.67
N TYR A 313 4.36 -11.13 -7.60
CA TYR A 313 4.42 -10.33 -6.36
C TYR A 313 3.08 -9.69 -6.01
N GLY A 314 2.36 -9.16 -7.02
CA GLY A 314 1.00 -8.64 -6.80
C GLY A 314 0.02 -9.71 -6.31
N ALA A 315 0.02 -10.89 -6.96
CA ALA A 315 -0.84 -12.00 -6.59
C ALA A 315 -0.52 -12.56 -5.21
N MET A 316 0.76 -12.66 -4.84
CA MET A 316 1.20 -13.09 -3.51
C MET A 316 0.69 -12.14 -2.43
N LEU A 317 0.72 -10.83 -2.67
CA LEU A 317 0.23 -9.82 -1.71
C LEU A 317 -1.28 -9.86 -1.56
N VAL A 318 -2.01 -10.09 -2.66
CA VAL A 318 -3.46 -10.38 -2.60
C VAL A 318 -3.71 -11.63 -1.76
N SER A 319 -3.01 -12.73 -2.03
CA SER A 319 -3.14 -13.97 -1.25
C SER A 319 -2.86 -13.77 0.24
N THR A 320 -1.80 -13.01 0.59
CA THR A 320 -1.50 -12.67 1.99
C THR A 320 -2.65 -11.91 2.64
N VAL A 321 -3.22 -10.91 1.97
CA VAL A 321 -4.38 -10.16 2.49
C VAL A 321 -5.59 -11.07 2.68
N LEU A 322 -5.90 -11.92 1.70
CA LEU A 322 -7.02 -12.86 1.79
C LEU A 322 -6.87 -13.84 2.96
N GLN A 323 -5.69 -14.42 3.14
CA GLN A 323 -5.42 -15.34 4.25
C GLN A 323 -5.55 -14.65 5.63
N HIS A 324 -5.03 -13.44 5.78
CA HIS A 324 -5.20 -12.66 7.02
C HIS A 324 -6.65 -12.29 7.27
N TRP A 325 -7.41 -11.96 6.22
CA TRP A 325 -8.84 -11.70 6.35
C TRP A 325 -9.58 -12.96 6.81
N SER A 326 -9.30 -14.12 6.23
CA SER A 326 -9.92 -15.38 6.65
C SER A 326 -9.63 -15.71 8.12
N ALA A 327 -8.37 -15.55 8.55
CA ALA A 327 -8.01 -15.74 9.95
C ALA A 327 -8.74 -14.75 10.89
N LYS A 328 -8.90 -13.49 10.48
CA LYS A 328 -9.67 -12.49 11.23
C LYS A 328 -11.16 -12.81 11.24
N PHE A 329 -11.73 -13.23 10.10
CA PHE A 329 -13.12 -13.63 9.94
C PHE A 329 -13.47 -14.81 10.85
N GLN A 330 -12.59 -15.81 10.93
CA GLN A 330 -12.74 -17.00 11.77
C GLN A 330 -12.39 -16.77 13.24
N GLY A 331 -11.92 -15.58 13.61
CA GLY A 331 -11.56 -15.22 14.99
C GLY A 331 -10.16 -15.68 15.43
N ARG A 332 -9.42 -16.42 14.58
CA ARG A 332 -8.02 -16.84 14.85
C ARG A 332 -7.06 -15.66 14.96
N PHE A 333 -7.37 -14.55 14.28
CA PHE A 333 -6.57 -13.33 14.33
C PHE A 333 -7.42 -12.07 14.59
N ALA A 334 -8.42 -12.18 15.48
CA ALA A 334 -9.43 -11.14 15.69
C ALA A 334 -8.85 -9.77 16.07
N ASN A 335 -7.77 -9.75 16.86
CA ASN A 335 -7.10 -8.56 17.38
C ASN A 335 -6.12 -7.90 16.38
N LEU A 336 -5.97 -8.42 15.16
CA LEU A 336 -5.16 -7.80 14.12
C LEU A 336 -5.68 -6.38 13.80
N GLU A 337 -4.82 -5.38 14.03
CA GLU A 337 -5.01 -3.99 13.63
C GLU A 337 -4.64 -3.79 12.16
N SER A 338 -3.41 -4.20 11.79
CA SER A 338 -2.90 -4.00 10.45
C SER A 338 -1.81 -4.95 10.04
N ILE A 339 -1.66 -5.10 8.73
CA ILE A 339 -0.42 -5.52 8.09
C ILE A 339 0.09 -4.38 7.19
N SER A 340 1.39 -4.32 6.98
CA SER A 340 2.03 -3.37 6.09
C SER A 340 3.05 -4.08 5.21
N HIS A 341 3.10 -3.72 3.93
CA HIS A 341 4.09 -4.24 3.01
C HIS A 341 5.14 -3.16 2.78
N ASP A 342 6.37 -3.39 3.24
CA ASP A 342 7.42 -2.40 3.30
C ASP A 342 8.10 -2.29 1.92
N ASN A 343 7.45 -1.57 1.00
CA ASN A 343 7.75 -1.56 -0.43
C ASN A 343 7.62 -0.19 -1.11
N ALA A 344 7.60 0.91 -0.35
CA ALA A 344 7.66 2.27 -0.89
C ALA A 344 9.09 2.74 -1.18
N PHE A 345 10.08 1.85 -1.13
CA PHE A 345 11.45 2.15 -1.52
C PHE A 345 11.57 2.61 -2.97
N LEU A 346 12.60 3.40 -3.25
CA LEU A 346 13.04 3.73 -4.60
C LEU A 346 13.99 2.65 -5.10
N SER A 347 13.74 2.11 -6.29
CA SER A 347 14.66 1.13 -6.89
C SER A 347 15.94 1.78 -7.40
N TYR A 348 17.00 0.99 -7.50
CA TYR A 348 18.33 1.39 -7.94
C TYR A 348 18.79 0.56 -9.13
N HIS A 349 19.43 1.23 -10.08
CA HIS A 349 20.09 0.60 -11.23
C HIS A 349 21.13 -0.44 -10.75
N PRO A 350 21.27 -1.62 -11.40
CA PRO A 350 20.56 -2.09 -12.60
C PRO A 350 19.33 -2.97 -12.32
N PHE A 351 18.64 -2.74 -11.21
CA PHE A 351 17.55 -3.59 -10.72
C PHE A 351 16.23 -2.83 -10.59
N GLU A 352 15.88 -2.04 -11.61
CA GLU A 352 14.75 -1.12 -11.63
C GLU A 352 13.43 -1.83 -11.26
N PHE A 353 13.22 -3.05 -11.77
CA PHE A 353 12.02 -3.85 -11.52
C PHE A 353 12.19 -4.94 -10.45
N ASP A 354 13.40 -5.48 -10.28
CA ASP A 354 13.61 -6.72 -9.53
C ASP A 354 13.73 -6.49 -8.01
N GLN A 355 13.73 -5.24 -7.53
CA GLN A 355 13.71 -4.91 -6.09
C GLN A 355 12.29 -4.85 -5.53
N ARG A 356 12.15 -4.91 -4.20
CA ARG A 356 10.86 -4.86 -3.50
C ARG A 356 10.32 -3.42 -3.41
N THR A 357 9.84 -2.94 -4.55
CA THR A 357 9.26 -1.60 -4.74
C THR A 357 7.88 -1.68 -5.36
N LEU A 358 7.06 -0.64 -5.14
CA LEU A 358 5.79 -0.46 -5.86
C LEU A 358 5.99 0.06 -7.29
N LEU A 359 7.02 0.87 -7.50
CA LEU A 359 7.35 1.48 -8.79
C LEU A 359 8.77 1.12 -9.22
N ALA A 360 8.99 1.02 -10.53
CA ALA A 360 10.32 0.96 -11.11
C ALA A 360 10.80 2.38 -11.41
N ARG A 361 11.93 2.79 -10.83
CA ARG A 361 12.53 4.11 -11.01
C ARG A 361 13.63 4.06 -12.07
N PHE A 362 13.57 4.98 -13.03
CA PHE A 362 14.60 5.20 -14.05
C PHE A 362 15.20 6.60 -13.87
N GLN A 363 16.51 6.65 -13.63
CA GLN A 363 17.25 7.90 -13.48
C GLN A 363 17.88 8.25 -14.81
N MET A 364 17.23 9.12 -15.58
CA MET A 364 17.61 9.46 -16.95
C MET A 364 18.75 10.48 -16.92
N ASN A 365 19.97 9.99 -16.73
CA ASN A 365 21.14 10.85 -16.48
C ASN A 365 21.66 11.53 -17.75
N GLU A 366 21.30 11.03 -18.93
CA GLU A 366 21.71 11.60 -20.23
C GLU A 366 20.78 12.72 -20.73
N THR A 367 19.70 13.03 -20.00
CA THR A 367 18.83 14.16 -20.32
C THR A 367 19.34 15.46 -19.69
N HIS A 368 18.97 16.59 -20.29
CA HIS A 368 19.37 17.92 -19.81
C HIS A 368 18.14 18.85 -19.71
N PRO A 369 17.65 19.15 -18.49
CA PRO A 369 18.14 18.68 -17.20
C PRO A 369 17.88 17.18 -16.96
N ARG A 370 18.60 16.60 -16.01
CA ARG A 370 18.39 15.21 -15.57
C ARG A 370 16.94 15.03 -15.12
N GLU A 371 16.30 13.98 -15.60
CA GLU A 371 14.92 13.62 -15.23
C GLU A 371 14.84 12.26 -14.53
N VAL A 372 13.72 12.00 -13.88
CA VAL A 372 13.42 10.71 -13.25
C VAL A 372 12.04 10.25 -13.69
N GLN A 373 11.99 9.03 -14.19
CA GLN A 373 10.78 8.40 -14.72
C GLN A 373 10.36 7.25 -13.80
N PHE A 374 9.05 7.04 -13.68
CA PHE A 374 8.48 5.91 -12.97
C PHE A 374 7.57 5.09 -13.88
N VAL A 375 7.59 3.78 -13.66
CA VAL A 375 6.64 2.82 -14.23
C VAL A 375 6.02 2.04 -13.08
N ALA A 376 4.69 1.97 -13.03
CA ALA A 376 4.02 1.19 -12.00
C ALA A 376 4.27 -0.31 -12.20
N LYS A 377 4.65 -1.01 -11.12
CA LYS A 377 4.82 -2.46 -11.17
C LYS A 377 3.48 -3.15 -10.94
N PRO A 378 3.29 -4.42 -11.35
CA PRO A 378 2.00 -5.09 -11.20
C PRO A 378 1.48 -5.16 -9.75
N VAL A 379 2.38 -5.17 -8.75
CA VAL A 379 2.01 -5.09 -7.33
C VAL A 379 1.27 -3.78 -6.97
N TYR A 380 1.63 -2.64 -7.55
CA TYR A 380 0.93 -1.37 -7.36
C TYR A 380 -0.53 -1.51 -7.80
N SER A 381 -0.73 -2.09 -8.98
CA SER A 381 -2.04 -2.34 -9.54
C SER A 381 -2.85 -3.36 -8.73
N ALA A 382 -2.21 -4.41 -8.18
CA ALA A 382 -2.87 -5.38 -7.32
C ALA A 382 -3.40 -4.75 -6.02
N LEU A 383 -2.62 -3.86 -5.39
CA LEU A 383 -3.07 -3.08 -4.24
C LEU A 383 -4.19 -2.10 -4.61
N GLY A 384 -4.15 -1.54 -5.82
CA GLY A 384 -5.24 -0.76 -6.40
C GLY A 384 -6.53 -1.57 -6.56
N MET A 385 -6.44 -2.83 -6.99
CA MET A 385 -7.60 -3.74 -7.08
C MET A 385 -8.14 -4.07 -5.69
N LEU A 386 -7.29 -4.41 -4.71
CA LEU A 386 -7.71 -4.62 -3.31
C LEU A 386 -8.42 -3.41 -2.71
N SER A 387 -8.10 -2.20 -3.18
CA SER A 387 -8.72 -0.98 -2.68
C SER A 387 -10.21 -0.87 -2.98
N SER A 388 -10.73 -1.64 -3.96
CA SER A 388 -12.14 -1.63 -4.32
C SER A 388 -13.01 -2.43 -3.37
N LEU A 389 -12.45 -3.25 -2.47
CA LEU A 389 -13.27 -4.04 -1.55
C LEU A 389 -14.25 -3.14 -0.75
N GLY A 390 -15.47 -3.65 -0.58
CA GLY A 390 -16.58 -3.00 0.13
C GLY A 390 -16.38 -2.97 1.65
N SER A 391 -17.37 -2.44 2.38
CA SER A 391 -17.33 -2.32 3.85
C SER A 391 -17.64 -3.63 4.58
N LEU A 392 -18.33 -4.56 3.93
CA LEU A 392 -18.61 -5.91 4.42
C LEU A 392 -17.95 -6.94 3.51
N ALA A 393 -17.56 -8.09 4.05
CA ALA A 393 -17.06 -9.22 3.26
C ALA A 393 -17.37 -10.57 3.89
N THR A 394 -17.52 -11.59 3.05
CA THR A 394 -17.59 -13.00 3.49
C THR A 394 -16.22 -13.52 3.89
N ASP A 395 -16.16 -14.74 4.43
CA ASP A 395 -14.89 -15.47 4.50
C ASP A 395 -14.32 -15.68 3.10
N VAL A 396 -13.02 -15.97 3.05
CA VAL A 396 -12.33 -16.34 1.82
C VAL A 396 -12.61 -17.80 1.52
N ILE A 397 -12.91 -18.09 0.26
CA ILE A 397 -13.07 -19.45 -0.24
C ILE A 397 -11.77 -19.86 -0.92
N PHE A 398 -11.21 -20.97 -0.47
CA PHE A 398 -10.00 -21.58 -1.04
C PHE A 398 -10.39 -22.82 -1.84
N GLU A 399 -10.08 -22.79 -3.13
CA GLU A 399 -10.39 -23.84 -4.09
C GLU A 399 -9.13 -24.62 -4.49
N LYS A 400 -9.33 -25.70 -5.26
CA LYS A 400 -8.22 -26.46 -5.86
C LYS A 400 -7.37 -25.58 -6.79
N ASP A 401 -6.17 -26.05 -7.11
CA ASP A 401 -5.21 -25.36 -8.00
C ASP A 401 -4.85 -23.94 -7.51
N ASN A 402 -4.84 -23.72 -6.19
CA ASN A 402 -4.51 -22.45 -5.51
C ASN A 402 -5.36 -21.25 -5.98
N LEU A 403 -6.60 -21.53 -6.39
CA LEU A 403 -7.60 -20.50 -6.64
C LEU A 403 -8.18 -20.06 -5.29
N SER A 404 -8.30 -18.75 -5.08
CA SER A 404 -9.01 -18.20 -3.92
C SER A 404 -9.80 -16.97 -4.28
N TYR A 405 -10.88 -16.72 -3.57
CA TYR A 405 -11.69 -15.53 -3.77
C TYR A 405 -12.41 -15.06 -2.51
N VAL A 406 -12.74 -13.77 -2.52
CA VAL A 406 -13.57 -13.12 -1.50
C VAL A 406 -14.62 -12.25 -2.18
N ILE A 407 -15.82 -12.22 -1.61
CA ILE A 407 -16.87 -11.29 -2.01
C ILE A 407 -17.01 -10.23 -0.93
N SER A 408 -16.89 -8.97 -1.34
CA SER A 408 -17.13 -7.81 -0.49
C SER A 408 -18.22 -6.94 -1.09
N TYR A 409 -18.93 -6.18 -0.26
CA TYR A 409 -20.10 -5.43 -0.70
C TYR A 409 -20.43 -4.25 0.19
N ASP A 410 -21.26 -3.35 -0.35
CA ASP A 410 -22.01 -2.33 0.36
C ASP A 410 -23.51 -2.54 0.06
N ILE A 411 -24.38 -2.35 1.06
CA ILE A 411 -25.82 -2.67 0.94
C ILE A 411 -26.57 -1.60 0.15
N GLU A 412 -26.42 -0.33 0.52
CA GLU A 412 -27.15 0.79 -0.08
C GLU A 412 -26.24 2.01 -0.25
N PRO A 413 -26.02 2.50 -1.49
CA PRO A 413 -26.40 1.84 -2.75
C PRO A 413 -25.68 0.49 -2.90
N PHE A 414 -26.32 -0.47 -3.56
CA PHE A 414 -25.72 -1.79 -3.76
C PHE A 414 -24.43 -1.68 -4.58
N TYR A 415 -23.37 -2.26 -4.02
CA TYR A 415 -22.06 -2.46 -4.61
C TYR A 415 -21.54 -3.84 -4.23
N ALA A 416 -20.93 -4.56 -5.16
CA ALA A 416 -20.18 -5.77 -4.86
C ALA A 416 -18.84 -5.80 -5.60
N SER A 417 -17.80 -6.28 -4.94
CA SER A 417 -16.47 -6.54 -5.49
C SER A 417 -16.12 -7.99 -5.20
N ILE A 418 -15.87 -8.77 -6.24
CA ILE A 418 -15.37 -10.14 -6.15
C ILE A 418 -13.91 -10.12 -6.58
N ILE A 419 -13.00 -10.29 -5.63
CA ILE A 419 -11.57 -10.44 -5.93
C ILE A 419 -11.24 -11.92 -5.95
N LEU A 420 -10.70 -12.36 -7.07
CA LEU A 420 -10.24 -13.73 -7.31
C LEU A 420 -8.75 -13.70 -7.66
N THR A 421 -8.01 -14.70 -7.22
CA THR A 421 -6.60 -14.86 -7.57
C THR A 421 -6.27 -16.33 -7.74
N GLN A 422 -5.42 -16.63 -8.71
CA GLN A 422 -4.76 -17.93 -8.82
C GLN A 422 -3.26 -17.70 -8.93
N SER A 423 -2.55 -18.20 -7.93
CA SER A 423 -1.11 -18.03 -7.81
C SER A 423 -0.49 -19.29 -7.25
N ASN A 424 0.71 -19.64 -7.74
CA ASN A 424 1.56 -20.64 -7.11
C ASN A 424 2.69 -19.94 -6.32
N ASP A 425 2.34 -18.81 -5.72
CA ASP A 425 3.25 -17.88 -5.05
C ASP A 425 4.46 -17.52 -5.92
N THR A 426 5.68 -17.91 -5.55
CA THR A 426 6.87 -17.64 -6.38
C THR A 426 7.20 -18.77 -7.35
N PHE A 427 6.61 -19.94 -7.17
CA PHE A 427 6.81 -21.11 -8.02
C PHE A 427 6.17 -20.94 -9.40
N GLU A 428 6.72 -21.64 -10.39
CA GLU A 428 6.09 -21.73 -11.71
C GLU A 428 4.80 -22.56 -11.63
N PRO A 429 3.72 -22.15 -12.31
CA PRO A 429 2.50 -22.93 -12.34
C PRO A 429 2.65 -24.12 -13.29
N LEU A 430 2.11 -25.28 -12.89
CA LEU A 430 2.05 -26.47 -13.75
C LEU A 430 1.16 -26.24 -14.99
N LYS A 431 0.05 -25.51 -14.80
CA LYS A 431 -0.90 -25.12 -15.84
C LYS A 431 -0.77 -23.62 -16.08
N LYS A 432 -0.42 -23.23 -17.31
CA LYS A 432 -0.18 -21.81 -17.65
C LYS A 432 -1.46 -21.05 -18.02
N ARG A 433 -2.55 -21.77 -18.23
CA ARG A 433 -3.86 -21.21 -18.56
C ARG A 433 -4.95 -21.70 -17.63
N THR A 434 -5.99 -20.88 -17.52
CA THR A 434 -7.18 -21.17 -16.74
C THR A 434 -8.41 -20.74 -17.51
N THR A 435 -9.35 -21.64 -17.72
CA THR A 435 -10.72 -21.30 -18.08
C THR A 435 -11.57 -21.25 -16.82
N LEU A 436 -12.13 -20.08 -16.54
CA LEU A 436 -12.98 -19.83 -15.38
C LEU A 436 -14.39 -19.50 -15.86
N THR A 437 -15.34 -20.39 -15.54
CA THR A 437 -16.77 -20.18 -15.78
C THR A 437 -17.44 -19.81 -14.47
N MET A 438 -18.14 -18.68 -14.44
CA MET A 438 -18.83 -18.17 -13.26
C MET A 438 -20.30 -17.94 -13.58
N ASN A 439 -21.20 -18.56 -12.84
CA ASN A 439 -22.61 -18.20 -12.83
C ASN A 439 -22.89 -17.39 -11.58
N ILE A 440 -23.36 -16.17 -11.75
CA ILE A 440 -23.52 -15.21 -10.67
C ILE A 440 -24.99 -14.88 -10.56
N THR A 441 -25.62 -15.32 -9.47
CA THR A 441 -26.98 -14.92 -9.11
C THR A 441 -26.92 -13.53 -8.47
N LEU A 442 -27.67 -12.59 -9.02
CA LEU A 442 -27.72 -11.21 -8.58
C LEU A 442 -28.78 -11.03 -7.48
N PRO A 443 -28.61 -10.06 -6.56
CA PRO A 443 -29.64 -9.77 -5.58
C PRO A 443 -30.90 -9.22 -6.25
N THR A 444 -32.06 -9.60 -5.72
CA THR A 444 -33.35 -9.07 -6.20
C THR A 444 -33.37 -7.54 -6.06
N SER A 445 -33.33 -6.83 -7.18
CA SER A 445 -33.27 -5.36 -7.20
C SER A 445 -34.24 -4.77 -8.22
N SER A 446 -34.90 -3.67 -7.85
CA SER A 446 -35.69 -2.85 -8.77
C SER A 446 -34.85 -1.91 -9.62
N SER A 447 -33.52 -1.86 -9.41
CA SER A 447 -32.60 -0.99 -10.14
C SER A 447 -31.71 -1.78 -11.11
N ARG A 448 -31.29 -1.13 -12.20
CA ARG A 448 -30.31 -1.71 -13.13
C ARG A 448 -28.96 -1.90 -12.44
N ILE A 449 -28.22 -2.92 -12.87
CA ILE A 449 -26.89 -3.24 -12.36
C ILE A 449 -25.90 -3.16 -13.52
N ALA A 450 -24.81 -2.41 -13.34
CA ALA A 450 -23.68 -2.45 -14.25
C ALA A 450 -22.53 -3.25 -13.64
N TYR A 451 -21.79 -3.98 -14.47
CA TYR A 451 -20.59 -4.68 -14.03
C TYR A 451 -19.44 -4.57 -15.02
N VAL A 452 -18.23 -4.71 -14.47
CA VAL A 452 -16.97 -4.77 -15.22
C VAL A 452 -16.07 -5.86 -14.63
N VAL A 453 -15.26 -6.48 -15.48
CA VAL A 453 -14.22 -7.43 -15.09
C VAL A 453 -12.88 -6.85 -15.48
N GLU A 454 -12.04 -6.60 -14.48
CA GLU A 454 -10.67 -6.11 -14.64
C GLU A 454 -9.69 -7.16 -14.14
N GLY A 455 -8.49 -7.23 -14.72
CA GLY A 455 -7.49 -8.16 -14.22
C GLY A 455 -6.06 -7.86 -14.58
N LEU A 456 -5.18 -8.47 -13.79
CA LEU A 456 -3.75 -8.59 -14.01
C LEU A 456 -3.45 -10.03 -14.41
N GLN A 457 -2.73 -10.20 -15.50
CA GLN A 457 -2.38 -11.53 -16.02
C GLN A 457 -0.91 -11.60 -16.40
N ALA A 458 -0.32 -12.77 -16.18
CA ALA A 458 1.06 -13.03 -16.57
C ALA A 458 1.32 -12.73 -18.06
N GLY A 459 2.34 -11.92 -18.32
CA GLY A 459 2.76 -11.52 -19.66
C GLY A 459 1.80 -10.60 -20.42
N LEU A 460 0.73 -10.12 -19.80
CA LEU A 460 -0.12 -9.04 -20.35
C LEU A 460 0.08 -7.74 -19.57
N ASN A 461 0.02 -7.83 -18.24
CA ASN A 461 0.26 -6.69 -17.35
C ASN A 461 1.67 -6.81 -16.77
N ASP A 462 2.68 -6.76 -17.64
CA ASP A 462 4.08 -7.01 -17.29
C ASP A 462 5.02 -5.97 -17.94
N PRO A 463 5.12 -4.75 -17.35
CA PRO A 463 6.05 -3.73 -17.86
C PRO A 463 7.52 -4.18 -17.82
N SER A 464 7.88 -5.06 -16.87
CA SER A 464 9.22 -5.62 -16.79
C SER A 464 9.54 -6.50 -18.00
N GLY A 465 8.56 -7.25 -18.49
CA GLY A 465 8.65 -8.04 -19.71
C GLY A 465 8.89 -7.18 -20.95
N VAL A 466 8.17 -6.05 -21.05
CA VAL A 466 8.39 -5.05 -22.12
C VAL A 466 9.80 -4.48 -22.07
N TRP A 467 10.27 -4.07 -20.88
CA TRP A 467 11.63 -3.55 -20.71
C TRP A 467 12.71 -4.60 -21.06
N LYS A 468 12.51 -5.85 -20.63
CA LYS A 468 13.38 -6.99 -20.95
C LYS A 468 13.42 -7.28 -22.45
N TYR A 469 12.29 -7.14 -23.15
CA TYR A 469 12.21 -7.31 -24.61
C TYR A 469 13.13 -6.32 -25.35
N TYR A 470 13.22 -5.08 -24.88
CA TYR A 470 14.14 -4.07 -25.42
C TYR A 470 15.61 -4.22 -24.99
N GLY A 471 15.97 -5.32 -24.30
CA GLY A 471 17.35 -5.54 -23.85
C GLY A 471 17.72 -4.79 -22.58
N ARG A 472 16.74 -4.38 -21.76
CA ARG A 472 16.93 -3.70 -20.47
C ARG A 472 17.70 -2.37 -20.59
N PRO A 473 17.26 -1.43 -21.45
CA PRO A 473 17.96 -0.16 -21.61
C PRO A 473 17.98 0.62 -20.28
N PRO A 474 19.14 1.17 -19.85
CA PRO A 474 19.23 2.00 -18.65
C PRO A 474 18.51 3.34 -18.83
N TYR A 475 18.42 3.81 -20.08
CA TYR A 475 17.73 5.03 -20.48
C TYR A 475 16.71 4.71 -21.58
N PRO A 476 15.50 4.22 -21.23
CA PRO A 476 14.48 3.90 -22.22
C PRO A 476 14.04 5.13 -23.02
N THR A 477 13.72 4.93 -24.30
CA THR A 477 13.13 6.01 -25.13
C THR A 477 11.69 6.30 -24.69
N ARG A 478 11.14 7.40 -25.23
CA ARG A 478 9.75 7.78 -25.02
C ARG A 478 8.76 6.68 -25.44
N GLU A 479 8.99 6.04 -26.58
CA GLU A 479 8.17 4.96 -27.10
C GLU A 479 8.26 3.73 -26.18
N GLN A 480 9.47 3.41 -25.70
CA GLN A 480 9.68 2.31 -24.77
C GLN A 480 8.96 2.56 -23.43
N PHE A 481 8.97 3.80 -22.91
CA PHE A 481 8.17 4.17 -21.74
C PHE A 481 6.67 4.07 -22.02
N ALA A 482 6.20 4.53 -23.18
CA ALA A 482 4.79 4.42 -23.56
C ALA A 482 4.33 2.95 -23.60
N GLU A 483 5.13 2.06 -24.16
CA GLU A 483 4.83 0.63 -24.19
C GLU A 483 4.85 -0.01 -22.80
N MET A 484 5.86 0.29 -21.98
CA MET A 484 5.89 -0.18 -20.58
C MET A 484 4.65 0.30 -19.80
N ARG A 485 4.28 1.57 -19.95
CA ARG A 485 3.11 2.17 -19.28
C ARG A 485 1.79 1.62 -19.81
N SER A 486 1.72 1.15 -21.05
CA SER A 486 0.52 0.49 -21.58
C SER A 486 0.23 -0.85 -20.86
N ALA A 487 1.25 -1.48 -20.27
CA ALA A 487 1.14 -2.73 -19.52
C ALA A 487 1.05 -2.56 -17.99
N GLN A 488 1.06 -1.34 -17.46
CA GLN A 488 1.28 -1.11 -16.02
C GLN A 488 0.02 -1.23 -15.14
N PHE A 489 -1.17 -1.05 -15.71
CA PHE A 489 -2.45 -1.07 -14.99
C PHE A 489 -3.29 -2.31 -15.32
N PRO A 490 -4.31 -2.66 -14.50
CA PRO A 490 -5.23 -3.75 -14.81
C PRO A 490 -5.93 -3.51 -16.15
N SER A 491 -6.08 -4.55 -16.95
CA SER A 491 -6.82 -4.48 -18.21
C SER A 491 -8.31 -4.71 -17.94
N VAL A 492 -9.18 -4.01 -18.67
CA VAL A 492 -10.60 -4.38 -18.74
C VAL A 492 -10.69 -5.65 -19.59
N ILE A 493 -10.97 -6.78 -18.95
CA ILE A 493 -11.12 -8.09 -19.61
C ILE A 493 -12.50 -8.18 -20.26
N PHE A 494 -13.52 -7.66 -19.58
CA PHE A 494 -14.90 -7.71 -20.04
C PHE A 494 -15.73 -6.56 -19.47
N GLY A 495 -16.60 -5.99 -20.31
CA GLY A 495 -17.50 -4.90 -19.94
C GLY A 495 -16.90 -3.50 -20.15
N PRO A 496 -17.51 -2.45 -19.56
CA PRO A 496 -18.69 -2.52 -18.70
C PRO A 496 -19.93 -3.03 -19.45
N ARG A 497 -20.83 -3.73 -18.75
CA ARG A 497 -22.16 -4.09 -19.26
C ARG A 497 -23.23 -3.66 -18.27
N THR A 498 -24.33 -3.12 -18.79
CA THR A 498 -25.52 -2.80 -18.01
C THR A 498 -26.55 -3.92 -18.17
N LEU A 499 -27.11 -4.33 -17.05
CA LEU A 499 -28.17 -5.33 -16.94
C LEU A 499 -29.46 -4.62 -16.56
N GLU A 500 -30.53 -4.96 -17.27
CA GLU A 500 -31.87 -4.44 -16.98
C GLU A 500 -32.39 -4.97 -15.63
N SER A 501 -33.33 -4.25 -15.03
CA SER A 501 -33.98 -4.67 -13.78
C SER A 501 -34.66 -6.03 -13.95
N GLY A 502 -34.50 -6.93 -12.99
CA GLY A 502 -35.09 -8.27 -13.02
C GLY A 502 -34.21 -9.35 -13.67
N VAL A 503 -33.01 -9.02 -14.15
CA VAL A 503 -32.01 -10.05 -14.49
C VAL A 503 -31.53 -10.71 -13.20
N GLU A 504 -31.80 -12.01 -13.06
CA GLU A 504 -31.46 -12.78 -11.85
C GLU A 504 -30.08 -13.43 -11.92
N MET A 505 -29.55 -13.70 -13.11
CA MET A 505 -28.29 -14.43 -13.27
C MET A 505 -27.45 -13.92 -14.43
N VAL A 506 -26.13 -13.96 -14.25
CA VAL A 506 -25.13 -13.64 -15.28
C VAL A 506 -24.13 -14.78 -15.38
N SER A 507 -23.85 -15.26 -16.58
CA SER A 507 -22.77 -16.23 -16.83
C SER A 507 -21.59 -15.54 -17.50
N ILE A 508 -20.39 -15.72 -16.95
CA ILE A 508 -19.15 -15.11 -17.41
C ILE A 508 -18.10 -16.22 -17.58
N VAL A 509 -17.46 -16.24 -18.76
CA VAL A 509 -16.38 -17.19 -19.07
C VAL A 509 -15.11 -16.39 -19.36
N LEU A 510 -14.06 -16.66 -18.61
CA LEU A 510 -12.75 -16.02 -18.74
C LEU A 510 -11.69 -17.05 -19.13
N SER A 511 -10.78 -16.68 -20.04
CA SER A 511 -9.56 -17.43 -20.32
C SER A 511 -8.36 -16.62 -19.87
N LEU A 512 -7.67 -17.08 -18.83
CA LEU A 512 -6.67 -16.32 -18.08
C LEU A 512 -5.28 -16.97 -18.14
N ARG A 513 -4.22 -16.15 -18.07
CA ARG A 513 -2.82 -16.60 -17.96
C ARG A 513 -2.35 -16.58 -16.50
N VAL A 514 -1.80 -17.69 -16.00
CA VAL A 514 -1.39 -17.84 -14.59
C VAL A 514 0.03 -17.29 -14.36
N PRO A 515 0.31 -16.56 -13.26
CA PRO A 515 -0.64 -16.11 -12.24
C PRO A 515 -1.52 -14.95 -12.73
N TRP A 516 -2.68 -14.81 -12.10
CA TRP A 516 -3.61 -13.72 -12.37
C TRP A 516 -4.33 -13.25 -11.10
N VAL A 517 -4.74 -11.98 -11.12
CA VAL A 517 -5.67 -11.39 -10.16
C VAL A 517 -6.81 -10.79 -10.97
N VAL A 518 -8.05 -11.12 -10.63
CA VAL A 518 -9.27 -10.60 -11.28
C VAL A 518 -10.13 -9.92 -10.24
N ASN A 519 -10.71 -8.79 -10.63
CA ASN A 519 -11.70 -8.07 -9.83
C ASN A 519 -12.96 -7.86 -10.66
N MET A 520 -14.09 -8.33 -10.14
CA MET A 520 -15.40 -8.13 -10.73
C MET A 520 -16.17 -7.15 -9.87
N ARG A 521 -16.54 -6.01 -10.44
CA ARG A 521 -17.27 -4.95 -9.72
C ARG A 521 -18.68 -4.86 -10.27
N PHE A 522 -19.66 -4.89 -9.38
CA PHE A 522 -21.08 -4.73 -9.67
C PHE A 522 -21.58 -3.47 -8.95
N CYS A 523 -22.31 -2.63 -9.66
CA CYS A 523 -22.81 -1.36 -9.14
C CYS A 523 -24.28 -1.20 -9.51
N SER A 524 -25.11 -0.86 -8.54
CA SER A 524 -26.48 -0.41 -8.82
C SER A 524 -26.48 0.98 -9.47
N GLU A 525 -27.53 1.25 -10.25
CA GLU A 525 -27.73 2.53 -10.95
C GLU A 525 -27.84 3.73 -9.99
N LYS A 526 -28.15 3.48 -8.71
CA LYS A 526 -28.21 4.51 -7.66
C LYS A 526 -26.86 5.17 -7.38
N THR A 527 -25.76 4.49 -7.71
CA THR A 527 -24.41 5.05 -7.61
C THR A 527 -24.25 6.23 -8.58
N LYS A 528 -23.24 7.09 -8.37
CA LYS A 528 -23.00 8.26 -9.23
C LYS A 528 -21.51 8.44 -9.50
N PRO A 529 -21.13 9.10 -10.60
CA PRO A 529 -19.75 9.53 -10.80
C PRO A 529 -19.30 10.44 -9.66
N THR A 530 -18.04 10.31 -9.26
CA THR A 530 -17.46 11.05 -8.13
C THR A 530 -16.96 12.42 -8.58
N ARG A 531 -17.13 13.42 -7.72
CA ARG A 531 -16.57 14.75 -7.97
C ARG A 531 -15.05 14.73 -7.78
N ILE A 532 -14.34 15.20 -8.80
CA ILE A 532 -12.88 15.33 -8.77
C ILE A 532 -12.44 16.67 -8.15
N VAL A 533 -11.47 16.60 -7.25
CA VAL A 533 -10.88 17.75 -6.55
C VAL A 533 -9.35 17.66 -6.56
N ASN A 534 -8.71 18.74 -6.12
CA ASN A 534 -7.26 18.80 -5.90
C ASN A 534 -6.44 18.34 -7.12
N VAL A 535 -6.74 18.86 -8.32
CA VAL A 535 -5.91 18.59 -9.51
C VAL A 535 -4.55 19.27 -9.32
N ARG A 536 -3.48 18.48 -9.48
CA ARG A 536 -2.08 18.91 -9.30
C ARG A 536 -1.28 18.46 -10.50
N ILE A 537 -0.45 19.36 -11.04
CA ILE A 537 0.39 19.08 -12.21
C ILE A 537 1.84 19.24 -11.82
N ARG A 538 2.63 18.29 -12.30
CA ARG A 538 4.00 18.12 -11.88
C ARG A 538 4.87 17.90 -13.10
N LYS A 539 5.87 18.75 -13.25
CA LYS A 539 6.85 18.64 -14.31
C LYS A 539 7.58 17.30 -14.20
N VAL A 540 7.72 16.62 -15.33
CA VAL A 540 8.65 15.49 -15.49
C VAL A 540 9.84 15.99 -16.32
N ASN A 541 9.54 16.58 -17.48
CA ASN A 541 10.49 17.30 -18.33
C ASN A 541 9.77 18.41 -19.12
N SER A 542 10.33 18.90 -20.22
CA SER A 542 9.73 19.99 -21.01
C SER A 542 8.43 19.59 -21.74
N ASP A 543 8.32 18.35 -22.21
CA ASP A 543 7.21 17.83 -23.01
C ASP A 543 6.36 16.79 -22.25
N GLU A 544 6.62 16.59 -20.96
CA GLU A 544 5.97 15.60 -20.13
C GLU A 544 5.59 16.13 -18.73
N VAL A 545 4.36 15.83 -18.33
CA VAL A 545 3.84 16.13 -16.99
C VAL A 545 3.13 14.94 -16.38
N ALA A 546 3.24 14.81 -15.06
CA ALA A 546 2.40 13.91 -14.26
C ALA A 546 1.23 14.72 -13.66
N ILE A 547 0.01 14.24 -13.90
CA ILE A 547 -1.23 14.87 -13.49
C ILE A 547 -1.85 14.00 -12.41
N PHE A 548 -2.10 14.58 -11.25
CA PHE A 548 -2.69 13.92 -10.09
C PHE A 548 -4.01 14.57 -9.72
N TRP A 549 -4.91 13.81 -9.13
CA TRP A 549 -6.16 14.33 -8.59
C TRP A 549 -6.61 13.55 -7.36
N SER A 550 -7.75 13.92 -6.80
CA SER A 550 -8.35 13.23 -5.68
C SER A 550 -9.85 13.17 -5.86
N ASP A 551 -10.44 12.05 -5.44
CA ASP A 551 -11.89 11.95 -5.27
C ASP A 551 -12.34 12.77 -4.06
N ALA A 552 -13.45 13.50 -4.20
CA ALA A 552 -14.11 14.09 -3.04
C ALA A 552 -14.54 12.98 -2.06
N VAL A 553 -14.43 13.24 -0.76
CA VAL A 553 -14.55 12.26 0.34
C VAL A 553 -16.00 11.78 0.57
N GLU A 554 -16.74 11.43 -0.48
CA GLU A 554 -17.99 10.69 -0.40
C GLU A 554 -17.67 9.20 -0.56
N GLN A 555 -17.32 8.55 0.57
CA GLN A 555 -16.70 7.21 0.66
C GLN A 555 -17.47 6.05 -0.01
N LEU A 556 -18.70 6.26 -0.48
CA LEU A 556 -19.53 5.23 -1.10
C LEU A 556 -19.60 5.35 -2.64
N SER A 557 -19.41 6.53 -3.24
CA SER A 557 -19.57 6.69 -4.70
C SER A 557 -18.30 6.36 -5.51
N SER A 558 -17.12 6.39 -4.90
CA SER A 558 -15.82 6.23 -5.59
C SER A 558 -15.53 4.81 -6.06
N ARG A 559 -16.18 3.77 -5.53
CA ARG A 559 -15.92 2.38 -5.93
C ARG A 559 -16.52 1.99 -7.29
N CYS A 560 -17.46 2.79 -7.79
CA CYS A 560 -18.15 2.57 -9.07
C CYS A 560 -17.59 3.41 -10.21
N ILE A 561 -16.34 3.87 -10.09
CA ILE A 561 -15.63 4.56 -11.18
C ILE A 561 -14.95 3.52 -12.08
N LEU A 562 -15.25 3.57 -13.37
CA LEU A 562 -14.57 2.77 -14.38
C LEU A 562 -13.23 3.41 -14.73
N THR A 563 -13.23 4.69 -15.07
CA THR A 563 -12.03 5.41 -15.49
C THR A 563 -12.15 6.91 -15.24
N TYR A 564 -11.07 7.65 -15.50
CA TYR A 564 -11.04 9.11 -15.47
C TYR A 564 -10.68 9.64 -16.84
N GLU A 565 -11.39 10.66 -17.30
CA GLU A 565 -11.01 11.39 -18.50
C GLU A 565 -10.14 12.59 -18.11
N VAL A 566 -8.96 12.68 -18.70
CA VAL A 566 -8.03 13.79 -18.53
C VAL A 566 -8.07 14.66 -19.78
N TRP A 567 -8.35 15.94 -19.60
CA TRP A 567 -8.50 16.89 -20.69
C TRP A 567 -7.46 18.00 -20.57
N HIS A 568 -6.85 18.34 -21.71
CA HIS A 568 -5.85 19.40 -21.85
C HIS A 568 -6.24 20.35 -22.97
N ARG A 569 -5.82 21.61 -22.84
CA ARG A 569 -6.03 22.66 -23.83
C ARG A 569 -4.92 23.70 -23.73
N ASN A 570 -4.21 23.96 -24.83
CA ASN A 570 -3.32 25.12 -24.95
C ASN A 570 -4.15 26.42 -25.03
N ASN A 571 -3.57 27.57 -24.72
CA ASN A 571 -4.33 28.83 -24.60
C ASN A 571 -5.25 29.14 -25.80
N ASP A 572 -4.87 28.72 -27.01
CA ASP A 572 -5.61 28.99 -28.26
C ASP A 572 -6.17 27.75 -28.97
N THR A 573 -6.24 26.59 -28.30
CA THR A 573 -6.75 25.34 -28.91
C THR A 573 -8.08 24.91 -28.31
N GLU A 574 -8.73 23.92 -28.92
CA GLU A 574 -9.86 23.22 -28.32
C GLU A 574 -9.42 22.25 -27.23
N TRP A 575 -10.34 21.91 -26.33
CA TRP A 575 -10.15 20.87 -25.32
C TRP A 575 -9.99 19.50 -25.99
N LYS A 576 -8.94 18.76 -25.64
CA LYS A 576 -8.72 17.38 -26.09
C LYS A 576 -8.59 16.44 -24.91
N GLN A 577 -9.22 15.27 -24.99
CA GLN A 577 -8.97 14.19 -24.04
C GLN A 577 -7.62 13.56 -24.39
N VAL A 578 -6.67 13.61 -23.45
CA VAL A 578 -5.29 13.17 -23.69
C VAL A 578 -5.07 11.69 -23.42
N ASN A 579 -5.98 11.06 -22.70
CA ASN A 579 -5.91 9.65 -22.31
C ASN A 579 -7.03 8.79 -22.93
N LYS A 580 -7.57 9.19 -24.09
CA LYS A 580 -8.76 8.56 -24.70
C LYS A 580 -8.61 7.06 -24.92
N ASP A 581 -7.42 6.63 -25.32
CA ASP A 581 -7.13 5.23 -25.66
C ASP A 581 -6.52 4.45 -24.48
N ASN A 582 -6.46 5.05 -23.29
CA ASN A 582 -5.83 4.47 -22.11
C ASN A 582 -6.85 4.25 -21.00
N HIS A 583 -7.00 3.00 -20.56
CA HIS A 583 -7.70 2.71 -19.31
C HIS A 583 -6.95 3.35 -18.14
N THR A 584 -7.61 4.31 -17.48
CA THR A 584 -7.03 5.07 -16.37
C THR A 584 -7.84 4.77 -15.10
N PRO A 585 -7.56 3.66 -14.38
CA PRO A 585 -8.34 3.25 -13.21
C PRO A 585 -7.93 3.97 -11.92
N PHE A 586 -6.78 4.63 -11.90
CA PHE A 586 -6.18 5.25 -10.71
C PHE A 586 -6.07 6.78 -10.86
N MET A 587 -5.82 7.49 -9.75
CA MET A 587 -5.92 8.95 -9.68
C MET A 587 -4.66 9.69 -10.16
N PHE A 588 -4.00 9.15 -11.19
CA PHE A 588 -2.91 9.83 -11.88
C PHE A 588 -2.84 9.44 -13.35
N TYR A 589 -2.29 10.33 -14.17
CA TYR A 589 -1.96 10.08 -15.57
C TYR A 589 -0.70 10.84 -15.94
N GLN A 590 0.21 10.19 -16.67
CA GLN A 590 1.42 10.81 -17.18
C GLN A 590 1.23 11.15 -18.66
N PHE A 591 1.19 12.45 -18.95
CA PHE A 591 0.90 12.98 -20.27
C PHE A 591 2.20 13.41 -20.97
N VAL A 592 2.45 12.84 -22.15
CA VAL A 592 3.58 13.17 -23.00
C VAL A 592 3.08 13.82 -24.28
N VAL A 593 3.50 15.04 -24.57
CA VAL A 593 2.99 15.84 -25.69
C VAL A 593 3.69 15.48 -26.98
N ALA A 594 2.98 15.29 -28.09
CA ALA A 594 3.59 14.99 -29.39
C ALA A 594 4.62 16.08 -29.81
N GLU A 595 5.55 15.74 -30.69
CA GLU A 595 6.56 16.68 -31.20
C GLU A 595 5.90 17.99 -31.67
N ALA A 596 6.43 19.13 -31.22
CA ALA A 596 5.93 20.51 -31.40
C ALA A 596 4.70 20.94 -30.57
N GLY A 597 4.22 20.15 -29.61
CA GLY A 597 3.20 20.61 -28.65
C GLY A 597 3.78 21.18 -27.34
N SER A 598 2.91 21.72 -26.48
CA SER A 598 3.26 22.29 -25.17
C SER A 598 2.52 21.58 -24.03
N THR A 599 3.19 21.39 -22.91
CA THR A 599 2.58 21.00 -21.63
C THR A 599 1.90 22.19 -20.96
N GLY A 600 2.28 23.43 -21.29
CA GLY A 600 1.64 24.63 -20.79
C GLY A 600 0.19 24.74 -21.27
N GLY A 601 -0.72 25.15 -20.40
CA GLY A 601 -2.12 25.34 -20.72
C GLY A 601 -3.05 25.01 -19.56
N HIS A 602 -4.25 24.57 -19.90
CA HIS A 602 -5.32 24.31 -18.95
C HIS A 602 -5.65 22.83 -18.91
N TYR A 603 -5.91 22.33 -17.70
CA TYR A 603 -6.22 20.94 -17.43
C TYR A 603 -7.50 20.80 -16.62
N ARG A 604 -8.25 19.74 -16.88
CA ARG A 604 -9.42 19.34 -16.08
C ARG A 604 -9.63 17.84 -16.16
N VAL A 605 -10.19 17.27 -15.11
CA VAL A 605 -10.42 15.82 -15.00
C VAL A 605 -11.87 15.57 -14.61
N ARG A 606 -12.47 14.48 -15.11
CA ARG A 606 -13.78 13.99 -14.64
C ARG A 606 -13.77 12.46 -14.55
N SER A 607 -14.57 11.90 -13.64
CA SER A 607 -14.76 10.46 -13.54
C SER A 607 -15.82 9.96 -14.52
N VAL A 608 -15.70 8.70 -14.94
CA VAL A 608 -16.72 7.95 -15.68
C VAL A 608 -17.07 6.70 -14.88
N ASP A 609 -18.35 6.48 -14.60
CA ASP A 609 -18.79 5.32 -13.84
C ASP A 609 -19.04 4.07 -14.71
N LEU A 610 -19.39 2.93 -14.07
CA LEU A 610 -19.67 1.68 -14.79
C LEU A 610 -20.88 1.76 -15.74
N PHE A 611 -21.75 2.75 -15.60
CA PHE A 611 -22.88 2.97 -16.51
C PHE A 611 -22.51 3.88 -17.70
N GLY A 612 -21.25 4.32 -17.78
CA GLY A 612 -20.78 5.27 -18.79
C GLY A 612 -21.26 6.71 -18.52
N ARG A 613 -21.79 7.00 -17.32
CA ARG A 613 -22.20 8.36 -16.95
C ARG A 613 -20.95 9.15 -16.61
N VAL A 614 -20.87 10.37 -17.15
CA VAL A 614 -19.74 11.27 -16.93
C VAL A 614 -20.03 12.21 -15.77
N GLY A 615 -19.06 12.35 -14.87
CA GLY A 615 -19.11 13.33 -13.78
C GLY A 615 -18.87 14.75 -14.28
N ALA A 616 -19.14 15.73 -13.41
CA ALA A 616 -18.73 17.11 -13.66
C ALA A 616 -17.20 17.20 -13.72
N PHE A 617 -16.70 18.12 -14.57
CA PHE A 617 -15.29 18.44 -14.57
C PHE A 617 -14.84 19.03 -13.23
N SER A 618 -13.60 18.72 -12.85
CA SER A 618 -12.87 19.45 -11.82
C SER A 618 -12.79 20.94 -12.18
N LYS A 619 -12.45 21.77 -11.18
CA LYS A 619 -12.00 23.14 -11.46
C LYS A 619 -10.83 23.07 -12.45
N THR A 620 -10.86 23.96 -13.44
CA THR A 620 -9.78 24.09 -14.41
C THR A 620 -8.51 24.54 -13.70
N HIS A 621 -7.41 23.84 -13.97
CA HIS A 621 -6.10 24.12 -13.42
C HIS A 621 -5.19 24.63 -14.54
N TYR A 622 -4.57 25.78 -14.34
CA TYR A 622 -3.59 26.34 -15.28
C TYR A 622 -2.19 25.86 -14.89
N TYR A 623 -1.39 25.51 -15.90
CA TYR A 623 0.02 25.14 -15.77
C TYR A 623 0.81 25.94 -16.81
N ASP A 624 1.89 26.57 -16.39
CA ASP A 624 2.67 27.52 -17.20
C ASP A 624 3.68 26.84 -18.13
N GLY A 625 4.28 25.70 -17.73
CA GLY A 625 5.21 24.91 -18.56
C GLY A 625 6.48 24.45 -17.85
#